data_AF-A0A951E184-F1
#
_entry.id   AF-A0A951E184-F1
#
_cell.length_a   1.000
_cell.length_b   1.000
_cell.length_c   1.000
_cell.angle_alpha   90.00
_cell.angle_beta   90.00
_cell.angle_gamma   90.00
#
_symmetry.space_group_name_H-M   'P 1'
#
loop_
_entity.id
_entity.type
_entity.pdbx_description
1 polymer ?
#
loop_
_entity_poly.entity_id
_entity_poly.type
_entity_poly.pdbx_seq_one_letter_code
_entity_poly.pdbx_strand_id
1 'polypeptide(L)'
;PDRDTVFVWNGTTSGVRVPNGDWIAADRRGLTICDATSAAFAMRLPWDKLDVVTWSWQKALGGEAAHGMLALSPRAVERLESYVPPWPIPKLFRLTSNGKLIEGIFRGETINTPSMLCVEDAIDSLKWAESAGGLDGLVGRAEGNLTAVAAWEERTPWLRFLAKDPATRSCTSPQLEIVDPWFLGLSEEMRFTTVRAMTARLEAEGAGYDLASHRASPPGIRIWTGATVERSDVEALFPWLDWAWEQQREAAKAA
;
A
#
# COMPACT_ATOMS: atom_id res chain seq x y z
N PRO A 1 26.09 3.03 -0.25
CA PRO A 1 26.06 3.77 -1.54
C PRO A 1 26.27 5.28 -1.34
N ASP A 2 26.89 5.93 -2.33
CA ASP A 2 27.16 7.38 -2.28
C ASP A 2 25.97 8.25 -2.69
N ARG A 3 25.07 7.68 -3.50
CA ARG A 3 23.88 8.36 -4.02
C ARG A 3 22.69 8.15 -3.09
N ASP A 4 21.84 9.17 -3.04
CA ASP A 4 20.54 9.06 -2.38
C ASP A 4 19.69 7.99 -3.12
N THR A 5 18.90 7.23 -2.36
CA THR A 5 18.02 6.19 -2.89
C THR A 5 16.58 6.55 -2.60
N VAL A 6 15.74 6.55 -3.64
CA VAL A 6 14.30 6.84 -3.53
C VAL A 6 13.53 5.60 -3.92
N PHE A 7 12.63 5.13 -3.06
CA PHE A 7 11.86 3.91 -3.32
C PHE A 7 10.51 3.92 -2.59
N VAL A 8 9.63 3.03 -3.03
CA VAL A 8 8.36 2.72 -2.36
C VAL A 8 8.55 1.45 -1.54
N TRP A 9 8.14 1.44 -0.27
CA TRP A 9 8.21 0.22 0.54
C TRP A 9 7.17 -0.80 0.10
N ASN A 10 5.97 -0.34 -0.25
CA ASN A 10 4.88 -1.17 -0.72
C ASN A 10 4.24 -0.59 -1.99
N GLY A 11 4.38 -1.31 -3.10
CA GLY A 11 3.75 -1.02 -4.38
C GLY A 11 2.30 -1.46 -4.38
N THR A 12 1.40 -0.61 -3.86
CA THR A 12 -0.05 -0.91 -3.80
C THR A 12 -0.63 -1.32 -5.17
N THR A 13 -0.11 -0.71 -6.23
CA THR A 13 -0.53 -0.94 -7.62
C THR A 13 0.04 -2.22 -8.21
N SER A 14 1.17 -2.73 -7.71
CA SER A 14 1.82 -3.96 -8.20
C SER A 14 1.65 -5.14 -7.26
N GLY A 15 1.11 -4.93 -6.06
CA GLY A 15 0.95 -5.95 -5.03
C GLY A 15 2.26 -6.50 -4.48
N VAL A 16 3.33 -5.70 -4.55
CA VAL A 16 4.65 -6.08 -4.04
C VAL A 16 5.10 -5.21 -2.87
N ARG A 17 5.87 -5.79 -1.95
CA ARG A 17 6.60 -5.09 -0.89
C ARG A 17 8.10 -5.32 -1.01
N VAL A 18 8.87 -4.39 -0.48
CA VAL A 18 10.29 -4.61 -0.19
C VAL A 18 10.39 -5.66 0.92
N PRO A 19 11.13 -6.76 0.72
CA PRO A 19 11.11 -7.89 1.64
C PRO A 19 11.82 -7.59 2.97
N ASN A 20 12.89 -6.79 2.95
CA ASN A 20 13.64 -6.35 4.12
C ASN A 20 14.51 -5.12 3.77
N GLY A 21 15.17 -4.54 4.79
CA GLY A 21 16.12 -3.43 4.64
C GLY A 21 17.59 -3.82 4.63
N ASP A 22 17.94 -5.09 4.40
CA ASP A 22 19.33 -5.57 4.54
C ASP A 22 20.22 -5.06 3.41
N TRP A 23 19.64 -4.77 2.25
CA TRP A 23 20.31 -4.10 1.13
C TRP A 23 20.66 -2.63 1.42
N ILE A 24 20.08 -2.03 2.46
CA ILE A 24 20.39 -0.66 2.89
C ILE A 24 21.61 -0.71 3.80
N ALA A 25 22.77 -0.40 3.23
CA ALA A 25 24.03 -0.34 3.98
C ALA A 25 23.96 0.68 5.13
N ALA A 26 24.45 0.30 6.31
CA ALA A 26 24.47 1.18 7.48
C ALA A 26 25.45 2.34 7.33
N ASP A 27 26.56 2.12 6.62
CA ASP A 27 27.64 3.07 6.33
C ASP A 27 27.41 3.87 5.03
N ARG A 28 26.19 3.85 4.47
CA ARG A 28 25.84 4.61 3.27
C ARG A 28 26.07 6.12 3.48
N ARG A 29 26.59 6.80 2.46
CA ARG A 29 26.73 8.26 2.47
C ARG A 29 25.47 8.97 1.97
N GLY A 30 24.78 8.38 0.99
CA GLY A 30 23.49 8.87 0.51
C GLY A 30 22.37 8.69 1.55
N LEU A 31 21.33 9.50 1.42
CA LEU A 31 20.07 9.37 2.17
C LEU A 31 19.17 8.32 1.54
N THR A 32 18.29 7.75 2.36
CA THR A 32 17.24 6.83 1.94
C THR A 32 15.88 7.48 2.10
N ILE A 33 15.18 7.62 0.99
CA ILE A 33 13.90 8.31 0.88
C ILE A 33 12.84 7.26 0.54
N CYS A 34 11.94 7.02 1.48
CA CYS A 34 11.00 5.92 1.43
C CYS A 34 9.56 6.43 1.47
N ASP A 35 8.81 6.13 0.41
CA ASP A 35 7.35 6.20 0.46
C ASP A 35 6.82 4.93 1.15
N ALA A 36 6.36 5.11 2.38
CA ALA A 36 5.77 4.08 3.23
C ALA A 36 4.24 4.22 3.32
N THR A 37 3.58 4.88 2.36
CA THR A 37 2.16 5.25 2.49
C THR A 37 1.24 4.07 2.75
N SER A 38 1.45 2.91 2.12
CA SER A 38 0.69 1.67 2.41
C SER A 38 1.46 0.66 3.27
N ALA A 39 2.63 1.02 3.80
CA ALA A 39 3.46 0.14 4.61
C ALA A 39 3.47 0.53 6.09
N ALA A 40 3.49 1.83 6.40
CA ALA A 40 3.38 2.33 7.76
C ALA A 40 2.10 1.79 8.41
N PHE A 41 2.22 1.29 9.65
CA PHE A 41 1.16 0.60 10.40
C PHE A 41 0.75 -0.79 9.91
N ALA A 42 1.31 -1.31 8.82
CA ALA A 42 1.00 -2.67 8.34
C ALA A 42 2.24 -3.56 8.13
N MET A 43 3.43 -2.96 8.11
CA MET A 43 4.71 -3.66 7.88
C MET A 43 5.77 -3.15 8.85
N ARG A 44 6.77 -3.98 9.13
CA ARG A 44 7.96 -3.56 9.89
C ARG A 44 8.88 -2.76 8.98
N LEU A 45 9.18 -1.53 9.41
CA LEU A 45 10.08 -0.62 8.71
C LEU A 45 11.40 -0.49 9.51
N PRO A 46 12.58 -0.58 8.87
CA PRO A 46 13.87 -0.39 9.51
C PRO A 46 14.15 1.11 9.68
N TRP A 47 13.45 1.76 10.62
CA TRP A 47 13.48 3.22 10.79
C TRP A 47 14.89 3.81 10.96
N ASP A 48 15.82 3.06 11.56
CA ASP A 48 17.23 3.41 11.69
C ASP A 48 17.98 3.49 10.35
N LYS A 49 17.46 2.80 9.34
CA LYS A 49 18.00 2.78 7.97
C LYS A 49 17.23 3.67 7.00
N LEU A 50 16.21 4.41 7.45
CA LEU A 50 15.41 5.31 6.62
C LEU A 50 15.63 6.76 7.02
N ASP A 51 15.88 7.65 6.06
CA ASP A 51 16.25 9.04 6.33
C ASP A 51 15.09 10.03 6.12
N VAL A 52 14.27 9.81 5.10
CA VAL A 52 13.07 10.60 4.81
C VAL A 52 11.95 9.60 4.56
N VAL A 53 10.98 9.50 5.47
CA VAL A 53 9.86 8.57 5.34
C VAL A 53 8.57 9.35 5.21
N THR A 54 7.80 9.06 4.16
CA THR A 54 6.47 9.66 3.96
C THR A 54 5.39 8.60 4.06
N TRP A 55 4.24 8.98 4.60
CA TRP A 55 3.01 8.20 4.53
C TRP A 55 1.81 9.12 4.60
N SER A 56 0.61 8.58 4.70
CA SER A 56 -0.61 9.36 4.88
C SER A 56 -1.67 8.53 5.57
N TRP A 57 -2.73 9.17 6.08
CA TRP A 57 -3.70 8.51 6.96
C TRP A 57 -4.66 7.57 6.22
N GLN A 58 -4.90 7.80 4.92
CA GLN A 58 -5.96 7.12 4.16
C GLN A 58 -5.66 5.70 3.68
N LYS A 59 -4.53 5.10 4.05
CA LYS A 59 -4.19 3.72 3.63
C LYS A 59 -4.35 2.74 4.77
N ALA A 60 -3.26 2.36 5.44
CA ALA A 60 -3.26 1.26 6.41
C ALA A 60 -4.24 1.46 7.58
N LEU A 61 -4.50 2.72 7.96
CA LEU A 61 -5.44 3.08 9.03
C LEU A 61 -6.82 3.48 8.53
N GLY A 62 -7.03 3.63 7.21
CA GLY A 62 -8.34 3.90 6.63
C GLY A 62 -8.94 5.29 6.91
N GLY A 63 -8.14 6.24 7.39
CA GLY A 63 -8.63 7.59 7.71
C GLY A 63 -8.84 8.50 6.49
N GLU A 64 -9.25 9.73 6.74
CA GLU A 64 -9.48 10.74 5.71
C GLU A 64 -8.20 11.16 5.00
N ALA A 65 -8.32 11.33 3.68
CA ALA A 65 -7.24 11.85 2.86
C ALA A 65 -7.14 13.37 3.06
N ALA A 66 -5.99 13.87 3.50
CA ALA A 66 -5.68 15.31 3.52
C ALA A 66 -4.22 15.56 3.90
N HIS A 67 -3.70 14.77 4.85
CA HIS A 67 -2.38 14.98 5.42
C HIS A 67 -1.40 13.90 4.96
N GLY A 68 -0.33 14.37 4.33
CA GLY A 68 0.92 13.62 4.23
C GLY A 68 1.71 13.77 5.52
N MET A 69 2.23 12.66 6.00
CA MET A 69 3.11 12.57 7.16
C MET A 69 4.55 12.46 6.70
N LEU A 70 5.46 13.01 7.51
CA LEU A 70 6.89 13.03 7.24
C LEU A 70 7.67 12.72 8.52
N ALA A 71 8.56 11.74 8.46
CA ALA A 71 9.59 11.52 9.45
C ALA A 71 10.97 11.80 8.83
N LEU A 72 11.82 12.52 9.57
CA LEU A 72 13.17 12.89 9.14
C LEU A 72 14.20 12.33 10.13
N SER A 73 15.24 11.69 9.61
CA SER A 73 16.42 11.32 10.41
C SER A 73 17.30 12.55 10.67
N PRO A 74 18.22 12.50 11.65
CA PRO A 74 19.21 13.55 11.86
C PRO A 74 20.02 13.88 10.60
N ARG A 75 20.30 12.88 9.75
CA ARG A 75 21.05 13.09 8.49
C ARG A 75 20.22 13.82 7.43
N ALA A 76 18.92 13.58 7.38
CA ALA A 76 18.03 14.34 6.51
C ALA A 76 17.90 15.80 6.96
N VAL A 77 17.84 16.04 8.28
CA VAL A 77 17.88 17.39 8.86
C VAL A 77 19.21 18.08 8.54
N GLU A 78 20.35 17.41 8.74
CA GLU A 78 21.66 17.95 8.39
C GLU A 78 21.73 18.38 6.92
N ARG A 79 21.24 17.53 6.00
CA ARG A 79 21.18 17.88 4.57
C ARG A 79 20.31 19.11 4.30
N LEU A 80 19.17 19.23 4.97
CA LEU A 80 18.29 20.40 4.85
C LEU A 80 18.97 21.67 5.35
N GLU A 81 19.78 21.59 6.40
CA GLU A 81 20.51 22.73 6.96
C GLU A 81 21.78 23.09 6.15
N SER A 82 22.41 22.11 5.49
CA SER A 82 23.69 22.29 4.81
C SER A 82 23.58 22.59 3.30
N TYR A 83 22.43 22.35 2.68
CA TYR A 83 22.25 22.51 1.23
C TYR A 83 21.21 23.59 0.91
N VAL A 84 21.64 24.58 0.14
CA VAL A 84 20.75 25.58 -0.46
C VAL A 84 20.66 25.28 -1.95
N PRO A 85 19.48 24.91 -2.49
CA PRO A 85 19.35 24.69 -3.92
C PRO A 85 19.55 26.00 -4.70
N PRO A 86 20.13 25.93 -5.92
CA PRO A 86 20.36 27.11 -6.75
C PRO A 86 19.06 27.70 -7.35
N TRP A 87 17.91 27.04 -7.15
CA TRP A 87 16.60 27.49 -7.61
C TRP A 87 15.72 27.92 -6.41
N PRO A 88 14.75 28.82 -6.64
CA PRO A 88 13.82 29.23 -5.58
C PRO A 88 12.90 28.07 -5.18
N ILE A 89 12.65 27.94 -3.87
CA ILE A 89 11.64 27.03 -3.32
C ILE A 89 10.39 27.86 -2.94
N PRO A 90 9.18 27.51 -3.41
CA PRO A 90 7.94 28.13 -2.94
C PRO A 90 7.80 28.04 -1.42
N LYS A 91 7.25 29.08 -0.77
CA LYS A 91 7.14 29.16 0.70
C LYS A 91 6.51 27.89 1.33
N LEU A 92 5.49 27.33 0.68
CA LEU A 92 4.78 26.13 1.14
C LEU A 92 5.67 24.88 1.24
N PHE A 93 6.74 24.79 0.43
CA PHE A 93 7.64 23.64 0.39
C PHE A 93 8.94 23.87 1.18
N ARG A 94 9.07 25.00 1.90
CA ARG A 94 10.26 25.27 2.71
C ARG A 94 10.13 24.61 4.07
N LEU A 95 11.04 23.70 4.36
CA LEU A 95 11.23 23.10 5.69
C LEU A 95 12.32 23.82 6.51
N THR A 96 13.05 24.76 5.89
CA THR A 96 14.11 25.52 6.54
C THR A 96 13.93 27.02 6.41
N SER A 97 14.46 27.73 7.40
CA SER A 97 14.57 29.19 7.45
C SER A 97 15.91 29.56 8.06
N ASN A 98 16.64 30.51 7.45
CA ASN A 98 17.96 30.94 7.92
C ASN A 98 18.96 29.78 8.16
N GLY A 99 18.96 28.77 7.29
CA GLY A 99 19.85 27.61 7.40
C GLY A 99 19.50 26.65 8.52
N LYS A 100 18.30 26.77 9.12
CA LYS A 100 17.82 25.91 10.21
C LYS A 100 16.47 25.29 9.91
N LEU A 101 16.25 24.09 10.42
CA LEU A 101 14.94 23.42 10.34
C LEU A 101 13.87 24.26 11.05
N ILE A 102 12.69 24.36 10.44
CA ILE A 102 11.52 24.96 11.08
C ILE A 102 10.90 23.90 12.01
N GLU A 103 11.42 23.78 13.24
CA GLU A 103 11.00 22.76 14.21
C GLU A 103 9.50 22.81 14.54
N GLY A 104 8.89 23.99 14.46
CA GLY A 104 7.46 24.20 14.72
C GLY A 104 6.56 23.24 13.94
N ILE A 105 6.92 22.94 12.67
CA ILE A 105 6.15 22.03 11.80
C ILE A 105 6.03 20.63 12.42
N PHE A 106 7.08 20.17 13.12
CA PHE A 106 7.11 18.85 13.78
C PHE A 106 6.50 18.88 15.18
N ARG A 107 6.09 20.06 15.67
CA ARG A 107 5.42 20.27 16.95
C ARG A 107 3.95 20.67 16.78
N GLY A 108 3.41 20.58 15.56
CA GLY A 108 2.02 20.90 15.25
C GLY A 108 1.76 22.35 14.84
N GLU A 109 2.80 23.16 14.62
CA GLU A 109 2.61 24.45 13.96
C GLU A 109 2.29 24.24 12.48
N THR A 110 1.22 24.86 12.02
CA THR A 110 0.71 24.65 10.68
C THR A 110 1.12 25.78 9.76
N ILE A 111 1.66 25.46 8.58
CA ILE A 111 1.95 26.47 7.55
C ILE A 111 0.65 27.09 7.01
N ASN A 112 -0.40 26.28 6.94
CA ASN A 112 -1.76 26.62 6.50
C ASN A 112 -2.77 25.86 7.38
N THR A 113 -4.02 26.34 7.45
CA THR A 113 -5.06 25.74 8.29
C THR A 113 -5.38 24.30 7.85
N PRO A 114 -5.18 23.28 8.72
CA PRO A 114 -5.58 21.91 8.44
C PRO A 114 -7.06 21.69 8.73
N SER A 115 -7.63 20.62 8.17
CA SER A 115 -8.94 20.13 8.60
C SER A 115 -8.80 19.40 9.93
N MET A 116 -9.37 19.96 11.00
CA MET A 116 -9.37 19.32 12.32
C MET A 116 -10.23 18.04 12.34
N LEU A 117 -11.19 17.90 11.43
CA LEU A 117 -11.94 16.64 11.28
C LEU A 117 -11.02 15.48 10.87
N CYS A 118 -10.09 15.72 9.94
CA CYS A 118 -9.12 14.70 9.54
C CYS A 118 -8.16 14.36 10.68
N VAL A 119 -7.84 15.33 11.55
CA VAL A 119 -6.99 15.10 12.73
C VAL A 119 -7.71 14.23 13.75
N GLU A 120 -8.96 14.53 14.07
CA GLU A 120 -9.77 13.71 14.99
C GLU A 120 -9.97 12.28 14.47
N ASP A 121 -10.21 12.13 13.17
CA ASP A 121 -10.33 10.82 12.51
C ASP A 121 -9.01 10.00 12.60
N ALA A 122 -7.86 10.66 12.39
CA ALA A 122 -6.56 10.01 12.58
C ALA A 122 -6.33 9.60 14.05
N ILE A 123 -6.75 10.43 15.01
CA ILE A 123 -6.66 10.10 16.45
C ILE A 123 -7.55 8.90 16.78
N ASP A 124 -8.77 8.84 16.25
CA ASP A 124 -9.67 7.71 16.46
C ASP A 124 -9.07 6.41 15.92
N SER A 125 -8.53 6.46 14.70
CA SER A 125 -7.82 5.34 14.08
C SER A 125 -6.62 4.85 14.91
N LEU A 126 -5.86 5.77 15.52
CA LEU A 126 -4.73 5.43 16.37
C LEU A 126 -5.15 4.81 17.72
N LYS A 127 -6.23 5.31 18.33
CA LYS A 127 -6.81 4.71 19.55
C LYS A 127 -7.33 3.29 19.29
N TRP A 128 -7.98 3.09 18.14
CA TRP A 128 -8.37 1.76 17.70
C TRP A 128 -7.13 0.87 17.54
N ALA A 129 -6.10 1.34 16.84
CA ALA A 129 -4.85 0.61 16.64
C ALA A 129 -4.20 0.16 17.95
N GLU A 130 -4.18 1.02 18.98
CA GLU A 130 -3.71 0.66 20.32
C GLU A 130 -4.56 -0.47 20.92
N SER A 131 -5.88 -0.36 20.86
CA SER A 131 -6.79 -1.40 21.38
C SER A 131 -6.71 -2.72 20.59
N ALA A 132 -6.33 -2.66 19.31
CA ALA A 132 -6.12 -3.81 18.44
C ALA A 132 -4.75 -4.50 18.64
N GLY A 133 -4.01 -4.15 19.71
CA GLY A 133 -2.71 -4.75 20.04
C GLY A 133 -1.51 -3.96 19.53
N GLY A 134 -1.70 -2.67 19.22
CA GLY A 134 -0.65 -1.79 18.69
C GLY A 134 -0.10 -2.28 17.35
N LEU A 135 1.11 -1.84 17.01
CA LEU A 135 1.74 -2.17 15.73
C LEU A 135 1.84 -3.68 15.49
N ASP A 136 2.12 -4.46 16.53
CA ASP A 136 2.23 -5.92 16.46
C ASP A 136 0.90 -6.56 16.06
N GLY A 137 -0.20 -6.09 16.67
CA GLY A 137 -1.56 -6.49 16.32
C GLY A 137 -1.92 -6.11 14.88
N LEU A 138 -1.61 -4.88 14.46
CA LEU A 138 -1.91 -4.42 13.10
C LEU A 138 -1.16 -5.23 12.03
N VAL A 139 0.16 -5.44 12.21
CA VAL A 139 0.97 -6.27 11.31
C VAL A 139 0.44 -7.70 11.30
N GLY A 140 0.11 -8.26 12.47
CA GLY A 140 -0.45 -9.60 12.58
C GLY A 140 -1.77 -9.77 11.81
N ARG A 141 -2.63 -8.75 11.85
CA ARG A 141 -3.90 -8.73 11.09
C ARG A 141 -3.64 -8.72 9.58
N ALA A 142 -2.79 -7.82 9.09
CA ALA A 142 -2.49 -7.72 7.65
C ALA A 142 -1.81 -9.00 7.10
N GLU A 143 -0.82 -9.56 7.81
CA GLU A 143 -0.17 -10.82 7.42
C GLU A 143 -1.12 -12.01 7.53
N GLY A 144 -2.01 -12.02 8.52
CA GLY A 144 -3.07 -13.02 8.67
C GLY A 144 -4.04 -13.01 7.48
N ASN A 145 -4.40 -11.82 6.99
CA ASN A 145 -5.23 -11.67 5.80
C ASN A 145 -4.50 -12.16 4.54
N LEU A 146 -3.22 -11.81 4.36
CA LEU A 146 -2.40 -12.34 3.26
C LEU A 146 -2.31 -13.87 3.31
N THR A 147 -2.18 -14.45 4.50
CA THR A 147 -2.16 -15.91 4.71
C THR A 147 -3.47 -16.55 4.25
N ALA A 148 -4.62 -15.91 4.55
CA ALA A 148 -5.92 -16.39 4.06
C ALA A 148 -6.02 -16.36 2.53
N VAL A 149 -5.54 -15.27 1.89
CA VAL A 149 -5.47 -15.17 0.42
C VAL A 149 -4.56 -16.25 -0.16
N ALA A 150 -3.42 -16.53 0.47
CA ALA A 150 -2.51 -17.57 0.01
C ALA A 150 -3.13 -18.97 0.09
N ALA A 151 -3.80 -19.28 1.20
CA ALA A 151 -4.52 -20.55 1.35
C ALA A 151 -5.68 -20.70 0.35
N TRP A 152 -6.28 -19.59 -0.11
CA TRP A 152 -7.26 -19.62 -1.20
C TRP A 152 -6.61 -19.83 -2.56
N GLU A 153 -5.54 -19.10 -2.88
CA GLU A 153 -4.81 -19.27 -4.14
C GLU A 153 -4.30 -20.71 -4.34
N GLU A 154 -3.80 -21.38 -3.29
CA GLU A 154 -3.33 -22.77 -3.36
C GLU A 154 -4.42 -23.77 -3.80
N ARG A 155 -5.68 -23.55 -3.40
CA ARG A 155 -6.81 -24.43 -3.75
C ARG A 155 -7.56 -24.00 -5.01
N THR A 156 -7.20 -22.86 -5.58
CA THR A 156 -7.93 -22.23 -6.68
C THR A 156 -7.13 -22.35 -7.99
N PRO A 157 -7.55 -23.20 -8.95
CA PRO A 157 -6.73 -23.53 -10.11
C PRO A 157 -6.60 -22.39 -11.12
N TRP A 158 -7.50 -21.40 -11.09
CA TRP A 158 -7.57 -20.32 -12.06
C TRP A 158 -6.80 -19.05 -11.65
N LEU A 159 -6.17 -19.01 -10.47
CA LEU A 159 -5.44 -17.85 -9.95
C LEU A 159 -4.03 -18.17 -9.51
N ARG A 160 -3.11 -17.21 -9.66
CA ARG A 160 -1.79 -17.25 -9.01
C ARG A 160 -1.43 -15.88 -8.48
N PHE A 161 -0.57 -15.80 -7.47
CA PHE A 161 0.03 -14.51 -7.11
C PHE A 161 0.79 -13.92 -8.30
N LEU A 162 0.57 -12.61 -8.53
CA LEU A 162 1.34 -11.84 -9.49
C LEU A 162 2.81 -11.75 -9.03
N ALA A 163 3.01 -11.47 -7.74
CA ALA A 163 4.32 -11.51 -7.09
C ALA A 163 4.76 -12.97 -6.85
N LYS A 164 5.72 -13.44 -7.66
CA LYS A 164 6.17 -14.84 -7.64
C LYS A 164 6.91 -15.22 -6.37
N ASP A 165 7.83 -14.36 -5.93
CA ASP A 165 8.55 -14.55 -4.67
C ASP A 165 7.63 -14.23 -3.48
N PRO A 166 7.31 -15.21 -2.60
CA PRO A 166 6.49 -14.98 -1.42
C PRO A 166 6.99 -13.86 -0.51
N ALA A 167 8.30 -13.64 -0.41
CA ALA A 167 8.87 -12.58 0.42
C ALA A 167 8.46 -11.17 -0.06
N THR A 168 8.16 -11.04 -1.36
CA THR A 168 7.78 -9.79 -1.99
C THR A 168 6.28 -9.58 -2.07
N ARG A 169 5.43 -10.51 -1.61
CA ARG A 169 3.97 -10.34 -1.64
C ARG A 169 3.54 -9.26 -0.64
N SER A 170 2.82 -8.25 -1.12
CA SER A 170 2.23 -7.23 -0.25
C SER A 170 1.19 -7.86 0.68
N CYS A 171 1.28 -7.59 1.99
CA CYS A 171 0.24 -8.01 2.94
C CYS A 171 -0.94 -7.05 3.03
N THR A 172 -0.87 -5.86 2.43
CA THR A 172 -1.98 -4.89 2.42
C THR A 172 -2.75 -4.90 1.12
N SER A 173 -2.12 -5.30 0.02
CA SER A 173 -2.70 -5.21 -1.32
C SER A 173 -2.20 -6.33 -2.24
N PRO A 174 -2.31 -7.61 -1.85
CA PRO A 174 -1.91 -8.72 -2.71
C PRO A 174 -2.63 -8.66 -4.06
N GLN A 175 -1.90 -9.06 -5.10
CA GLN A 175 -2.44 -9.18 -6.45
C GLN A 175 -2.35 -10.59 -6.96
N LEU A 176 -3.42 -11.00 -7.62
CA LEU A 176 -3.60 -12.31 -8.21
C LEU A 176 -3.82 -12.13 -9.70
N GLU A 177 -3.01 -12.81 -10.50
CA GLU A 177 -3.25 -12.94 -11.94
C GLU A 177 -4.15 -14.15 -12.20
N ILE A 178 -4.94 -14.07 -13.27
CA ILE A 178 -5.79 -15.16 -13.73
C ILE A 178 -4.98 -16.00 -14.72
N VAL A 179 -4.87 -17.31 -14.43
CA VAL A 179 -4.06 -18.27 -15.20
C VAL A 179 -4.88 -19.32 -15.95
N ASP A 180 -6.21 -19.16 -15.96
CA ASP A 180 -7.11 -20.07 -16.68
C ASP A 180 -6.82 -20.05 -18.20
N PRO A 181 -6.59 -21.21 -18.87
CA PRO A 181 -6.15 -21.23 -20.27
C PRO A 181 -7.07 -20.50 -21.25
N TRP A 182 -8.39 -20.55 -21.07
CA TRP A 182 -9.32 -19.85 -21.98
C TRP A 182 -9.13 -18.33 -21.88
N PHE A 183 -8.90 -17.83 -20.67
CA PHE A 183 -8.68 -16.41 -20.41
C PHE A 183 -7.32 -15.96 -20.95
N LEU A 184 -6.29 -16.78 -20.78
CA LEU A 184 -4.96 -16.52 -21.34
C LEU A 184 -4.95 -16.50 -22.87
N GLY A 185 -5.89 -17.20 -23.52
CA GLY A 185 -6.09 -17.17 -24.98
C GLY A 185 -6.75 -15.90 -25.51
N LEU A 186 -7.32 -15.06 -24.65
CA LEU A 186 -7.96 -13.79 -25.04
C LEU A 186 -6.92 -12.70 -25.35
N SER A 187 -7.31 -11.73 -26.17
CA SER A 187 -6.55 -10.48 -26.31
C SER A 187 -6.47 -9.75 -24.95
N GLU A 188 -5.45 -8.92 -24.77
CA GLU A 188 -5.29 -8.13 -23.54
C GLU A 188 -6.52 -7.26 -23.23
N GLU A 189 -7.10 -6.62 -24.25
CA GLU A 189 -8.33 -5.83 -24.12
C GLU A 189 -9.51 -6.67 -23.62
N MET A 190 -9.68 -7.88 -24.18
CA MET A 190 -10.73 -8.80 -23.75
C MET A 190 -10.49 -9.31 -22.34
N ARG A 191 -9.24 -9.57 -21.95
CA ARG A 191 -8.88 -9.93 -20.56
C ARG A 191 -9.27 -8.84 -19.56
N PHE A 192 -8.98 -7.57 -19.86
CA PHE A 192 -9.42 -6.45 -19.02
C PHE A 192 -10.95 -6.34 -18.98
N THR A 193 -11.62 -6.50 -20.11
CA THR A 193 -13.10 -6.46 -20.18
C THR A 193 -13.72 -7.56 -19.34
N THR A 194 -13.21 -8.79 -19.42
CA THR A 194 -13.67 -9.93 -18.61
C THR A 194 -13.46 -9.70 -17.12
N VAL A 195 -12.28 -9.21 -16.71
CA VAL A 195 -12.02 -8.87 -15.30
C VAL A 195 -12.98 -7.80 -14.80
N ARG A 196 -13.21 -6.72 -15.57
CA ARG A 196 -14.17 -5.68 -15.20
C ARG A 196 -15.60 -6.21 -15.09
N ALA A 197 -16.01 -7.10 -16.00
CA ALA A 197 -17.34 -7.71 -15.94
C ALA A 197 -17.50 -8.62 -14.71
N MET A 198 -16.44 -9.35 -14.34
CA MET A 198 -16.40 -10.14 -13.11
C MET A 198 -16.53 -9.25 -11.86
N THR A 199 -15.72 -8.19 -11.76
CA THR A 199 -15.73 -7.33 -10.57
C THR A 199 -17.00 -6.49 -10.47
N ALA A 200 -17.55 -6.02 -11.59
CA ALA A 200 -18.84 -5.32 -11.61
C ALA A 200 -20.00 -6.22 -11.12
N ARG A 201 -19.94 -7.52 -11.41
CA ARG A 201 -20.91 -8.50 -10.88
C ARG A 201 -20.81 -8.61 -9.36
N LEU A 202 -19.60 -8.65 -8.80
CA LEU A 202 -19.39 -8.68 -7.35
C LEU A 202 -19.89 -7.40 -6.67
N GLU A 203 -19.65 -6.25 -7.30
CA GLU A 203 -20.13 -4.96 -6.82
C GLU A 203 -21.66 -4.88 -6.81
N ALA A 204 -22.32 -5.41 -7.85
CA ALA A 204 -23.78 -5.46 -7.94
C ALA A 204 -24.44 -6.30 -6.84
N GLU A 205 -23.76 -7.35 -6.37
CA GLU A 205 -24.20 -8.19 -5.25
C GLU A 205 -23.78 -7.63 -3.88
N GLY A 206 -23.02 -6.53 -3.85
CA GLY A 206 -22.47 -5.97 -2.61
C GLY A 206 -21.41 -6.87 -1.94
N ALA A 207 -20.83 -7.81 -2.69
CA ALA A 207 -19.88 -8.79 -2.17
C ALA A 207 -18.45 -8.26 -2.04
N GLY A 208 -18.10 -7.22 -2.82
CA GLY A 208 -16.79 -6.57 -2.73
C GLY A 208 -16.63 -5.45 -3.76
N TYR A 209 -15.73 -4.52 -3.47
CA TYR A 209 -15.52 -3.29 -4.24
C TYR A 209 -14.03 -3.09 -4.59
N ASP A 210 -13.75 -2.39 -5.69
CA ASP A 210 -12.38 -2.05 -6.13
C ASP A 210 -11.45 -3.27 -6.28
N LEU A 211 -12.01 -4.39 -6.74
CA LEU A 211 -11.31 -5.67 -6.85
C LEU A 211 -10.50 -5.82 -8.15
N ALA A 212 -10.71 -4.94 -9.13
CA ALA A 212 -10.01 -5.00 -10.40
C ALA A 212 -8.54 -4.55 -10.23
N SER A 213 -7.61 -5.22 -10.92
CA SER A 213 -6.24 -4.74 -10.98
C SER A 213 -6.17 -3.36 -11.64
N HIS A 214 -5.17 -2.58 -11.25
CA HIS A 214 -4.94 -1.29 -11.87
C HIS A 214 -4.61 -1.45 -13.36
N ARG A 215 -5.02 -0.50 -14.20
CA ARG A 215 -4.80 -0.52 -15.67
C ARG A 215 -3.35 -0.67 -16.14
N ALA A 216 -2.39 -0.38 -15.26
CA ALA A 216 -0.95 -0.51 -15.53
C ALA A 216 -0.36 -1.83 -15.03
N SER A 217 -1.18 -2.70 -14.45
CA SER A 217 -0.85 -4.05 -14.00
C SER A 217 -1.51 -5.06 -14.95
N PRO A 218 -1.00 -6.30 -15.03
CA PRO A 218 -1.69 -7.34 -15.78
C PRO A 218 -3.16 -7.51 -15.34
N PRO A 219 -4.06 -7.92 -16.25
CA PRO A 219 -5.45 -8.21 -15.92
C PRO A 219 -5.54 -9.25 -14.78
N GLY A 220 -6.18 -8.87 -13.68
CA GLY A 220 -6.26 -9.71 -12.51
C GLY A 220 -7.05 -9.06 -11.39
N ILE A 221 -6.85 -9.57 -10.19
CA ILE A 221 -7.59 -9.20 -8.99
C ILE A 221 -6.63 -8.56 -7.99
N ARG A 222 -7.08 -7.48 -7.36
CA ARG A 222 -6.41 -6.84 -6.23
C ARG A 222 -7.35 -6.85 -5.04
N ILE A 223 -6.87 -7.34 -3.90
CA ILE A 223 -7.67 -7.36 -2.67
C ILE A 223 -6.97 -6.45 -1.65
N TRP A 224 -7.68 -5.50 -1.07
CA TRP A 224 -7.16 -4.76 0.08
C TRP A 224 -7.27 -5.64 1.32
N THR A 225 -6.13 -5.95 1.93
CA THR A 225 -5.99 -6.84 3.10
C THR A 225 -5.31 -6.14 4.27
N GLY A 226 -5.38 -4.81 4.32
CA GLY A 226 -4.80 -4.00 5.39
C GLY A 226 -5.36 -4.33 6.78
N ALA A 227 -4.76 -3.75 7.81
CA ALA A 227 -5.05 -4.09 9.20
C ALA A 227 -6.50 -3.81 9.63
N THR A 228 -7.18 -2.86 8.99
CA THR A 228 -8.58 -2.53 9.25
C THR A 228 -9.58 -3.54 8.69
N VAL A 229 -9.13 -4.48 7.85
CA VAL A 229 -9.99 -5.51 7.26
C VAL A 229 -9.98 -6.75 8.15
N GLU A 230 -11.16 -7.25 8.53
CA GLU A 230 -11.29 -8.50 9.25
C GLU A 230 -10.99 -9.70 8.35
N ARG A 231 -10.24 -10.67 8.89
CA ARG A 231 -9.91 -11.89 8.16
C ARG A 231 -11.15 -12.65 7.69
N SER A 232 -12.20 -12.66 8.50
CA SER A 232 -13.48 -13.29 8.16
C SER A 232 -14.11 -12.69 6.91
N ASP A 233 -13.96 -11.39 6.68
CA ASP A 233 -14.53 -10.72 5.51
C ASP A 233 -13.73 -11.06 4.25
N VAL A 234 -12.39 -11.15 4.37
CA VAL A 234 -11.52 -11.65 3.29
C VAL A 234 -11.90 -13.08 2.93
N GLU A 235 -12.12 -13.94 3.93
CA GLU A 235 -12.52 -15.34 3.72
C GLU A 235 -13.92 -15.47 3.12
N ALA A 236 -14.85 -14.60 3.51
CA ALA A 236 -16.21 -14.54 2.97
C ALA A 236 -16.25 -14.08 1.50
N LEU A 237 -15.25 -13.31 1.05
CA LEU A 237 -15.13 -12.87 -0.35
C LEU A 237 -14.77 -14.02 -1.30
N PHE A 238 -14.05 -15.04 -0.85
CA PHE A 238 -13.50 -16.08 -1.74
C PHE A 238 -14.56 -16.86 -2.53
N PRO A 239 -15.65 -17.37 -1.90
CA PRO A 239 -16.70 -18.07 -2.65
C PRO A 239 -17.40 -17.18 -3.68
N TRP A 240 -17.50 -15.87 -3.42
CA TRP A 240 -18.04 -14.90 -4.38
C TRP A 240 -17.11 -14.73 -5.58
N LEU A 241 -15.80 -14.64 -5.35
CA LEU A 241 -14.81 -14.59 -6.44
C LEU A 241 -14.86 -15.85 -7.31
N ASP A 242 -14.94 -17.03 -6.69
CA ASP A 242 -15.04 -18.31 -7.41
C ASP A 242 -16.36 -18.39 -8.22
N TRP A 243 -17.48 -17.99 -7.63
CA TRP A 243 -18.76 -17.91 -8.35
C TRP A 243 -18.72 -16.93 -9.51
N ALA A 244 -18.21 -15.71 -9.29
CA ALA A 244 -18.17 -14.68 -10.31
C ALA A 244 -17.25 -15.08 -11.48
N TRP A 245 -16.14 -15.78 -11.21
CA TRP A 245 -15.29 -16.35 -12.24
C TRP A 245 -16.00 -17.43 -13.05
N GLU A 246 -16.71 -18.34 -12.38
CA GLU A 246 -17.51 -19.37 -13.04
C GLU A 246 -18.55 -18.78 -14.00
N GLN A 247 -19.22 -17.69 -13.59
CA GLN A 247 -20.17 -16.99 -14.46
C GLN A 247 -19.51 -16.44 -15.74
N GLN A 248 -18.27 -15.94 -15.66
CA GLN A 248 -17.54 -15.51 -16.87
C GLN A 248 -17.16 -16.69 -17.76
N ARG A 249 -16.75 -17.80 -17.14
CA ARG A 249 -16.37 -19.00 -17.88
C ARG A 249 -17.55 -19.62 -18.63
N GLU A 250 -18.72 -19.71 -18.00
CA GLU A 250 -19.93 -20.23 -18.65
C GLU A 250 -20.44 -19.29 -19.75
N ALA A 251 -20.39 -17.97 -19.52
CA ALA A 251 -20.72 -16.99 -20.56
C ALA A 251 -19.79 -17.10 -21.78
N ALA A 252 -18.50 -17.34 -21.55
CA ALA A 252 -17.51 -17.53 -22.62
C ALA A 252 -17.70 -18.84 -23.42
N LYS A 253 -18.21 -19.91 -22.78
CA LYS A 253 -18.54 -21.17 -23.48
C LYS A 253 -19.80 -21.06 -24.35
N ALA A 254 -20.70 -20.15 -24.01
CA ALA A 254 -21.97 -19.95 -24.70
C ALA A 254 -21.87 -19.01 -25.92
N ALA A 255 -20.75 -18.28 -26.07
CA ALA A 255 -20.48 -17.34 -27.16
C ALA A 255 -19.72 -18.00 -28.32
#